data_AF-A0A3D5HNN5-F1
#
_entry.id   AF-A0A3D5HNN5-F1
#
_cell.length_a   1.000
_cell.length_b   1.000
_cell.length_c   1.000
_cell.angle_alpha   90.00
_cell.angle_beta   90.00
_cell.angle_gamma   90.00
#
_symmetry.space_group_name_H-M   'P 1'
#
loop_
_entity.id
_entity.type
_entity.pdbx_description
1 polymer ?
#
loop_
_entity_poly.entity_id
_entity_poly.type
_entity_poly.pdbx_seq_one_letter_code
_entity_poly.pdbx_strand_id
1 'polypeptide(L)'
;MACCTGPGYASPAEAIKAPKEKVVYTICIYTGTGIQQPDYLATVDVDEESPTFGKVISRLETTTIGDELHHMGWNACSSCHGDDSMSRKYLIVPGVRSSNFYIIDTATDPRNPTLFKTISGEEIKSKVNLSTPHTVHCLGSDIIVSMLGDANGDGPGGFLHLNKDFEIIGRWENDITGMNFGYDFWYQPRHNMMVSSEWASPNTFMPGFDLDDVAENKYGRSIHFWDFKNRKIEQTVDLGAEGLIPLEVRFHHDPDSTHGFVGATLSSNIFHWYKDNSGETIVEKIIDVEPVNVEHFPVPMPGLITDILLSMDD
;
A
#
# COMPACT_ATOMS: atom_id res chain seq x y z
N MET A 1 -33.04 -17.34 6.03
CA MET A 1 -31.93 -17.03 6.96
C MET A 1 -30.84 -16.38 6.15
N ALA A 2 -30.78 -15.05 6.13
CA ALA A 2 -29.60 -14.32 5.67
C ALA A 2 -29.02 -13.66 6.94
N CYS A 3 -28.45 -14.50 7.81
CA CYS A 3 -27.74 -14.01 8.98
C CYS A 3 -26.27 -14.00 8.58
N CYS A 4 -25.61 -12.87 8.85
CA CYS A 4 -24.22 -12.55 8.56
C CYS A 4 -23.95 -11.96 7.16
N THR A 5 -23.97 -10.63 7.00
CA THR A 5 -23.33 -9.98 5.84
C THR A 5 -22.51 -8.77 6.30
N GLY A 6 -21.32 -9.03 6.86
CA GLY A 6 -20.24 -8.04 6.89
C GLY A 6 -19.78 -7.66 5.47
N PRO A 7 -18.86 -6.69 5.31
CA PRO A 7 -18.47 -6.21 3.99
C PRO A 7 -17.68 -7.26 3.19
N GLY A 8 -17.73 -7.15 1.86
CA GLY A 8 -16.95 -8.00 0.95
C GLY A 8 -17.51 -9.41 0.77
N TYR A 9 -16.63 -10.37 0.49
CA TYR A 9 -16.95 -11.71 0.01
C TYR A 9 -16.21 -12.77 0.82
N ALA A 10 -16.73 -14.00 0.92
CA ALA A 10 -16.09 -15.04 1.73
C ALA A 10 -14.85 -15.65 1.06
N SER A 11 -14.71 -15.50 -0.26
CA SER A 11 -13.60 -16.05 -1.04
C SER A 11 -13.35 -15.25 -2.34
N PRO A 12 -12.17 -15.37 -2.96
CA PRO A 12 -11.90 -14.81 -4.30
C PRO A 12 -12.92 -15.26 -5.35
N ALA A 13 -13.31 -16.54 -5.33
CA ALA A 13 -14.30 -17.10 -6.25
C ALA A 13 -15.70 -16.47 -6.14
N GLU A 14 -16.08 -15.97 -4.96
CA GLU A 14 -17.31 -15.19 -4.78
C GLU A 14 -17.12 -13.74 -5.20
N ALA A 15 -15.95 -13.14 -4.94
CA ALA A 15 -15.63 -11.78 -5.37
C ALA A 15 -15.66 -11.63 -6.90
N ILE A 16 -15.17 -12.63 -7.65
CA ILE A 16 -15.24 -12.66 -9.12
C ILE A 16 -16.69 -12.60 -9.63
N LYS A 17 -17.64 -13.18 -8.89
CA LYS A 17 -19.06 -13.24 -9.28
C LYS A 17 -19.83 -11.98 -8.87
N ALA A 18 -19.18 -11.04 -8.19
CA ALA A 18 -19.81 -9.82 -7.73
C ALA A 18 -20.32 -8.96 -8.89
N PRO A 19 -21.33 -8.10 -8.64
CA PRO A 19 -21.70 -7.08 -9.59
C PRO A 19 -20.50 -6.19 -9.96
N LYS A 20 -20.42 -5.76 -11.22
CA LYS A 20 -19.45 -4.75 -11.67
C LYS A 20 -19.60 -3.48 -10.84
N GLU A 21 -18.47 -2.84 -10.58
CA GLU A 21 -18.40 -1.52 -9.97
C GLU A 21 -19.14 -0.47 -10.82
N LYS A 22 -19.74 0.52 -10.16
CA LYS A 22 -20.45 1.62 -10.82
C LYS A 22 -19.74 2.96 -10.64
N VAL A 23 -18.82 3.03 -9.69
CA VAL A 23 -17.97 4.20 -9.42
C VAL A 23 -16.54 3.76 -9.17
N VAL A 24 -15.58 4.55 -9.62
CA VAL A 24 -14.16 4.43 -9.29
C VAL A 24 -13.73 5.69 -8.58
N TYR A 25 -13.06 5.54 -7.45
CA TYR A 25 -12.36 6.64 -6.79
C TYR A 25 -10.90 6.62 -7.23
N THR A 26 -10.34 7.78 -7.55
CA THR A 26 -8.94 7.90 -7.89
C THR A 26 -8.35 9.17 -7.31
N ILE A 27 -7.13 9.08 -6.86
CA ILE A 27 -6.37 10.20 -6.33
C ILE A 27 -5.86 11.06 -7.50
N CYS A 28 -5.92 12.38 -7.34
CA CYS A 28 -5.35 13.33 -8.27
C CYS A 28 -4.47 14.31 -7.50
N ILE A 29 -3.26 14.55 -8.00
CA ILE A 29 -2.28 15.41 -7.34
C ILE A 29 -1.94 16.64 -8.18
N TYR A 30 -1.75 17.77 -7.50
CA TYR A 30 -1.08 18.95 -8.03
C TYR A 30 0.36 19.06 -7.53
N THR A 31 0.72 18.32 -6.48
CA THR A 31 2.09 18.24 -5.98
C THR A 31 3.06 17.89 -7.12
N GLY A 32 4.14 18.67 -7.27
CA GLY A 32 5.12 18.51 -8.36
C GLY A 32 4.75 19.19 -9.69
N THR A 33 3.53 19.69 -9.87
CA THR A 33 3.08 20.31 -11.14
C THR A 33 3.31 21.84 -11.21
N GLY A 34 3.61 22.47 -10.08
CA GLY A 34 3.68 23.94 -9.93
C GLY A 34 2.35 24.63 -9.64
N ILE A 35 1.22 23.91 -9.70
CA ILE A 35 -0.10 24.43 -9.33
C ILE A 35 -0.24 24.48 -7.80
N GLN A 36 -0.65 25.63 -7.26
CA GLN A 36 -0.83 25.86 -5.81
C GLN A 36 -2.27 25.58 -5.38
N GLN A 37 -2.69 24.32 -5.46
CA GLN A 37 -4.01 23.85 -5.03
C GLN A 37 -3.88 22.54 -4.25
N PRO A 38 -4.84 22.22 -3.36
CA PRO A 38 -4.86 20.93 -2.68
C PRO A 38 -5.04 19.78 -3.66
N ASP A 39 -4.44 18.64 -3.34
CA ASP A 39 -4.73 17.39 -4.03
C ASP A 39 -6.20 16.99 -3.78
N TYR A 40 -6.75 16.08 -4.58
CA TYR A 40 -8.17 15.74 -4.46
C TYR A 40 -8.49 14.28 -4.80
N LEU A 41 -9.58 13.78 -4.24
CA LEU A 41 -10.19 12.52 -4.64
C LEU A 41 -11.20 12.79 -5.76
N ALA A 42 -10.99 12.19 -6.93
CA ALA A 42 -11.95 12.20 -8.02
C ALA A 42 -12.89 10.99 -7.94
N THR A 43 -14.18 11.22 -8.14
CA THR A 43 -15.16 10.15 -8.35
C THR A 43 -15.49 10.06 -9.83
N VAL A 44 -15.21 8.91 -10.44
CA VAL A 44 -15.48 8.61 -11.85
C VAL A 44 -16.67 7.68 -11.94
N ASP A 45 -17.62 8.04 -12.78
CA ASP A 45 -18.76 7.18 -13.10
C ASP A 45 -18.34 6.12 -14.12
N VAL A 46 -18.42 4.85 -13.74
CA VAL A 46 -18.06 3.72 -14.60
C VAL A 46 -19.25 2.79 -14.85
N ASP A 47 -20.47 3.25 -14.53
CA ASP A 47 -21.68 2.56 -14.93
C ASP A 47 -21.91 2.73 -16.44
N GLU A 48 -21.74 1.65 -17.21
CA GLU A 48 -21.95 1.61 -18.67
C GLU A 48 -23.36 2.08 -19.09
N GLU A 49 -24.35 2.02 -18.20
CA GLU A 49 -25.73 2.46 -18.46
C GLU A 49 -25.99 3.93 -18.07
N SER A 50 -25.04 4.59 -17.41
CA SER A 50 -25.20 5.95 -16.92
C SER A 50 -24.98 7.01 -18.02
N PRO A 51 -25.76 8.11 -18.05
CA PRO A 51 -25.52 9.22 -18.97
C PRO A 51 -24.18 9.94 -18.74
N THR A 52 -23.53 9.71 -17.59
CA THR A 52 -22.22 10.26 -17.24
C THR A 52 -21.10 9.22 -17.27
N PHE A 53 -21.29 8.07 -17.91
CA PHE A 53 -20.25 7.05 -18.08
C PHE A 53 -18.92 7.64 -18.59
N GLY A 54 -17.83 7.30 -17.91
CA GLY A 54 -16.47 7.75 -18.22
C GLY A 54 -16.20 9.23 -17.86
N LYS A 55 -17.04 9.85 -17.02
CA LYS A 55 -16.86 11.23 -16.56
C LYS A 55 -16.48 11.29 -15.09
N VAL A 56 -15.65 12.28 -14.74
CA VAL A 56 -15.46 12.71 -13.35
C VAL A 56 -16.71 13.46 -12.91
N ILE A 57 -17.44 12.89 -11.95
CA ILE A 57 -18.74 13.39 -11.47
C ILE A 57 -18.63 14.16 -10.14
N SER A 58 -17.55 13.94 -9.38
CA SER A 58 -17.25 14.70 -8.16
C SER A 58 -15.74 14.84 -7.96
N ARG A 59 -15.35 15.90 -7.24
CA ARG A 59 -13.98 16.16 -6.77
C ARG A 59 -14.06 16.63 -5.32
N LEU A 60 -13.43 15.89 -4.43
CA LEU A 60 -13.27 16.27 -3.03
C LEU A 60 -11.82 16.67 -2.80
N GLU A 61 -11.58 17.98 -2.69
CA GLU A 61 -10.27 18.54 -2.36
C GLU A 61 -9.88 18.22 -0.91
N THR A 62 -8.59 17.95 -0.68
CA THR A 62 -8.04 17.89 0.67
C THR A 62 -7.90 19.29 1.26
N THR A 63 -7.56 19.35 2.55
CA THR A 63 -7.44 20.63 3.26
C THR A 63 -6.02 21.21 3.22
N THR A 64 -5.04 20.48 2.68
CA THR A 64 -3.63 20.86 2.70
C THR A 64 -3.04 20.84 1.28
N ILE A 65 -2.32 21.90 0.92
CA ILE A 65 -1.57 21.95 -0.35
C ILE A 65 -0.26 21.20 -0.18
N GLY A 66 0.10 20.38 -1.16
CA GLY A 66 1.37 19.65 -1.16
C GLY A 66 1.33 18.37 -0.31
N ASP A 67 0.15 17.78 -0.08
CA ASP A 67 0.02 16.50 0.63
C ASP A 67 0.77 15.36 -0.07
N GLU A 68 0.75 15.35 -1.40
CA GLU A 68 1.14 14.21 -2.24
C GLU A 68 0.33 12.97 -1.85
N LEU A 69 -0.96 12.98 -2.19
CA LEU A 69 -1.79 11.77 -2.07
C LEU A 69 -1.23 10.67 -2.98
N HIS A 70 -1.17 9.42 -2.52
CA HIS A 70 -0.54 8.34 -3.27
C HIS A 70 -1.33 7.01 -3.23
N HIS A 71 -1.26 6.24 -2.14
CA HIS A 71 -2.11 5.07 -1.91
C HIS A 71 -3.37 5.46 -1.14
N MET A 72 -4.38 4.59 -1.19
CA MET A 72 -5.55 4.66 -0.31
C MET A 72 -6.09 3.27 -0.05
N GLY A 73 -6.80 3.12 1.07
CA GLY A 73 -7.41 1.86 1.47
C GLY A 73 -8.77 2.05 2.09
N TRP A 74 -9.50 0.95 2.25
CA TRP A 74 -10.82 0.93 2.88
C TRP A 74 -10.70 0.67 4.39
N ASN A 75 -11.62 1.23 5.18
CA ASN A 75 -11.70 0.98 6.63
C ASN A 75 -12.03 -0.48 6.96
N ALA A 76 -12.76 -1.16 6.07
CA ALA A 76 -13.18 -2.54 6.23
C ALA A 76 -13.32 -3.19 4.86
N CYS A 77 -12.99 -4.47 4.79
CA CYS A 77 -12.96 -5.25 3.56
C CYS A 77 -13.41 -6.69 3.81
N SER A 78 -13.17 -7.59 2.86
CA SER A 78 -13.55 -9.01 2.99
C SER A 78 -12.95 -9.70 4.22
N SER A 79 -11.89 -9.14 4.84
CA SER A 79 -11.38 -9.60 6.14
C SER A 79 -12.42 -9.54 7.27
N CYS A 80 -13.46 -8.72 7.11
CA CYS A 80 -14.60 -8.60 8.04
C CYS A 80 -15.83 -9.37 7.56
N HIS A 81 -15.69 -10.24 6.55
CA HIS A 81 -16.84 -11.01 6.07
C HIS A 81 -17.43 -11.84 7.23
N GLY A 82 -18.75 -11.77 7.37
CA GLY A 82 -19.48 -12.39 8.48
C GLY A 82 -19.60 -11.55 9.76
N ASP A 83 -18.93 -10.40 9.86
CA ASP A 83 -19.09 -9.44 10.96
C ASP A 83 -20.09 -8.34 10.57
N ASP A 84 -21.32 -8.45 11.07
CA ASP A 84 -22.41 -7.52 10.78
C ASP A 84 -22.28 -6.14 11.45
N SER A 85 -21.35 -6.00 12.40
CA SER A 85 -21.03 -4.73 13.04
C SER A 85 -20.12 -3.86 12.16
N MET A 86 -19.49 -4.45 11.15
CA MET A 86 -18.54 -3.80 10.26
C MET A 86 -19.16 -3.44 8.92
N SER A 87 -18.59 -2.43 8.26
CA SER A 87 -19.04 -1.98 6.94
C SER A 87 -17.95 -1.20 6.22
N ARG A 88 -17.81 -1.45 4.91
CA ARG A 88 -16.94 -0.68 4.02
C ARG A 88 -17.62 0.66 3.74
N LYS A 89 -17.19 1.71 4.44
CA LYS A 89 -17.85 3.03 4.42
C LYS A 89 -16.90 4.18 4.19
N TYR A 90 -15.66 4.04 4.66
CA TYR A 90 -14.69 5.12 4.63
C TYR A 90 -13.48 4.73 3.81
N LEU A 91 -13.05 5.64 2.93
CA LEU A 91 -11.73 5.63 2.35
C LEU A 91 -10.76 6.35 3.29
N ILE A 92 -9.59 5.75 3.48
CA ILE A 92 -8.47 6.32 4.21
C ILE A 92 -7.44 6.74 3.18
N VAL A 93 -7.25 8.04 3.03
CA VAL A 93 -6.38 8.63 2.02
C VAL A 93 -5.24 9.39 2.71
N PRO A 94 -4.05 8.79 2.84
CA PRO A 94 -2.86 9.47 3.35
C PRO A 94 -2.28 10.48 2.36
N GLY A 95 -1.70 11.56 2.90
CA GLY A 95 -0.76 12.45 2.21
C GLY A 95 0.67 12.08 2.57
N VAL A 96 1.46 11.66 1.58
CA VAL A 96 2.84 11.18 1.76
C VAL A 96 3.72 12.27 2.39
N ARG A 97 3.66 13.52 1.92
CA ARG A 97 4.52 14.61 2.43
C ARG A 97 4.05 15.19 3.75
N SER A 98 2.75 15.38 3.94
CA SER A 98 2.20 15.99 5.15
C SER A 98 2.09 15.01 6.31
N SER A 99 2.05 13.70 6.02
CA SER A 99 1.66 12.64 6.95
C SER A 99 0.22 12.74 7.48
N ASN A 100 -0.61 13.61 6.90
CA ASN A 100 -2.03 13.69 7.22
C ASN A 100 -2.77 12.49 6.65
N PHE A 101 -3.88 12.12 7.30
CA PHE A 101 -4.84 11.16 6.76
C PHE A 101 -6.21 11.79 6.63
N TYR A 102 -6.82 11.65 5.46
CA TYR A 102 -8.18 12.07 5.16
C TYR A 102 -9.10 10.86 5.20
N ILE A 103 -10.02 10.85 6.16
CA ILE A 103 -11.08 9.85 6.27
C ILE A 103 -12.28 10.37 5.52
N ILE A 104 -12.64 9.72 4.42
CA ILE A 104 -13.64 10.17 3.47
C ILE A 104 -14.85 9.24 3.55
N ASP A 105 -16.02 9.78 3.86
CA ASP A 105 -17.29 9.06 3.83
C ASP A 105 -17.74 8.85 2.37
N THR A 106 -17.84 7.59 1.97
CA THR A 106 -18.36 7.18 0.66
C THR A 106 -19.70 6.45 0.78
N ALA A 107 -20.21 6.23 1.99
CA ALA A 107 -21.44 5.48 2.23
C ALA A 107 -22.67 6.38 2.17
N THR A 108 -22.56 7.62 2.63
CA THR A 108 -23.67 8.60 2.59
C THR A 108 -24.08 8.93 1.16
N ASP A 109 -23.11 9.24 0.30
CA ASP A 109 -23.30 9.39 -1.15
C ASP A 109 -22.06 8.89 -1.91
N PRO A 110 -22.08 7.67 -2.46
CA PRO A 110 -20.95 7.11 -3.21
C PRO A 110 -20.58 7.91 -4.47
N ARG A 111 -21.48 8.73 -5.00
CA ARG A 111 -21.24 9.53 -6.21
C ARG A 111 -20.68 10.92 -5.89
N ASN A 112 -20.76 11.33 -4.62
CA ASN A 112 -20.24 12.60 -4.13
C ASN A 112 -19.71 12.49 -2.68
N PRO A 113 -18.56 11.82 -2.48
CA PRO A 113 -17.99 11.61 -1.15
C PRO A 113 -17.68 12.90 -0.40
N THR A 114 -17.64 12.83 0.93
CA THR A 114 -17.35 13.99 1.80
C THR A 114 -16.30 13.67 2.86
N LEU A 115 -15.51 14.67 3.24
CA LEU A 115 -14.54 14.53 4.34
C LEU A 115 -15.28 14.29 5.67
N PHE A 116 -14.97 13.18 6.33
CA PHE A 116 -15.51 12.83 7.65
C PHE A 116 -14.59 13.29 8.79
N LYS A 117 -13.29 13.02 8.66
CA LYS A 117 -12.28 13.34 9.68
C LYS A 117 -10.90 13.51 9.04
N THR A 118 -10.04 14.32 9.65
CA THR A 118 -8.61 14.36 9.34
C THR A 118 -7.82 13.91 10.57
N ILE A 119 -6.87 13.00 10.39
CA ILE A 119 -5.87 12.64 11.41
C ILE A 119 -4.61 13.46 11.12
N SER A 120 -4.12 14.20 12.12
CA SER A 120 -2.97 15.09 11.94
C SER A 120 -1.67 14.31 11.83
N GLY A 121 -0.86 14.61 10.81
CA GLY A 121 0.48 14.08 10.66
C GLY A 121 1.41 14.48 11.81
N GLU A 122 1.25 15.68 12.37
CA GLU A 122 2.01 16.14 13.54
C GLU A 122 1.69 15.31 14.78
N GLU A 123 0.41 14.95 14.96
CA GLU A 123 -0.03 14.08 16.06
C GLU A 123 0.61 12.69 15.92
N ILE A 124 0.61 12.12 14.71
CA ILE A 124 1.26 10.83 14.43
C ILE A 124 2.76 10.88 14.73
N LYS A 125 3.47 11.87 14.18
CA LYS A 125 4.90 12.08 14.43
C LYS A 125 5.21 12.15 15.93
N SER A 126 4.45 12.96 16.67
CA SER A 126 4.66 13.15 18.11
C SER A 126 4.34 11.91 18.95
N LYS A 127 3.32 11.13 18.60
CA LYS A 127 2.85 9.98 19.38
C LYS A 127 3.64 8.71 19.12
N VAL A 128 4.04 8.47 17.86
CA VAL A 128 4.56 7.16 17.43
C VAL A 128 5.87 7.22 16.66
N ASN A 129 6.44 8.42 16.48
CA ASN A 129 7.69 8.64 15.74
C ASN A 129 7.66 8.00 14.34
N LEU A 130 6.58 8.26 13.59
CA LEU A 130 6.39 7.80 12.22
C LEU A 130 5.95 8.95 11.32
N SER A 131 6.35 8.90 10.06
CA SER A 131 5.93 9.84 9.02
C SER A 131 5.81 9.14 7.67
N THR A 132 5.35 9.89 6.69
CA THR A 132 5.37 9.48 5.29
C THR A 132 4.56 8.20 5.05
N PRO A 133 3.25 8.24 5.31
CA PRO A 133 2.34 7.11 5.13
C PRO A 133 2.25 6.68 3.68
N HIS A 134 2.07 5.38 3.45
CA HIS A 134 1.99 4.82 2.12
C HIS A 134 0.84 3.80 2.01
N THR A 135 1.11 2.50 2.10
CA THR A 135 0.10 1.45 1.91
C THR A 135 -0.87 1.38 3.09
N VAL A 136 -2.17 1.33 2.80
CA VAL A 136 -3.23 1.19 3.80
C VAL A 136 -3.95 -0.15 3.63
N HIS A 137 -3.97 -0.97 4.69
CA HIS A 137 -4.76 -2.20 4.73
C HIS A 137 -5.68 -2.24 5.96
N CYS A 138 -6.97 -2.52 5.70
CA CYS A 138 -7.90 -3.07 6.70
C CYS A 138 -7.32 -4.36 7.28
N LEU A 139 -7.50 -4.64 8.57
CA LEU A 139 -7.20 -5.90 9.24
C LEU A 139 -8.31 -6.20 10.25
N GLY A 140 -9.35 -6.92 9.81
CA GLY A 140 -10.56 -7.03 10.62
C GLY A 140 -11.10 -5.62 10.94
N SER A 141 -11.34 -5.32 12.21
CA SER A 141 -11.78 -3.98 12.64
C SER A 141 -10.65 -2.95 12.79
N ASP A 142 -9.39 -3.37 12.70
CA ASP A 142 -8.23 -2.50 12.79
C ASP A 142 -7.75 -2.08 11.38
N ILE A 143 -6.88 -1.07 11.34
CA ILE A 143 -6.23 -0.60 10.11
C ILE A 143 -4.73 -0.51 10.39
N ILE A 144 -3.93 -1.05 9.47
CA ILE A 144 -2.48 -0.96 9.48
C ILE A 144 -2.04 -0.15 8.27
N VAL A 145 -1.07 0.74 8.47
CA VAL A 145 -0.51 1.58 7.41
C VAL A 145 1.01 1.50 7.43
N SER A 146 1.66 1.26 6.28
CA SER A 146 3.11 1.40 6.20
C SER A 146 3.52 2.87 6.23
N MET A 147 4.58 3.16 6.96
CA MET A 147 5.12 4.49 7.17
C MET A 147 6.59 4.43 6.80
N LEU A 148 7.04 5.26 5.85
CA LEU A 148 8.35 5.09 5.19
C LEU A 148 9.52 5.60 6.02
N GLY A 149 9.26 6.46 7.01
CA GLY A 149 10.31 7.00 7.89
C GLY A 149 9.82 7.32 9.29
N ASP A 150 10.77 7.71 10.13
CA ASP A 150 10.54 8.26 11.45
C ASP A 150 9.99 9.70 11.38
N ALA A 151 9.81 10.38 12.52
CA ALA A 151 9.26 11.74 12.52
C ALA A 151 10.14 12.78 11.80
N ASN A 152 11.44 12.51 11.64
CA ASN A 152 12.42 13.40 11.00
C ASN A 152 12.65 13.05 9.52
N GLY A 153 12.01 11.99 9.01
CA GLY A 153 12.17 11.54 7.64
C GLY A 153 13.35 10.59 7.44
N ASP A 154 13.93 10.06 8.51
CA ASP A 154 15.00 9.05 8.47
C ASP A 154 14.42 7.64 8.58
N GLY A 155 15.23 6.62 8.26
CA GLY A 155 14.85 5.21 8.40
C GLY A 155 15.32 4.58 9.72
N PRO A 156 14.77 3.42 10.12
CA PRO A 156 13.65 2.75 9.48
C PRO A 156 12.30 3.41 9.83
N GLY A 157 11.35 3.30 8.92
CA GLY A 157 9.94 3.59 9.18
C GLY A 157 9.27 2.53 10.06
N GLY A 158 8.06 2.11 9.71
CA GLY A 158 7.32 1.06 10.44
C GLY A 158 5.84 1.03 10.08
N PHE A 159 4.99 0.61 11.01
CA PHE A 159 3.57 0.46 10.75
C PHE A 159 2.72 1.22 11.77
N LEU A 160 1.87 2.13 11.29
CA LEU A 160 0.88 2.82 12.10
C LEU A 160 -0.32 1.89 12.33
N HIS A 161 -0.77 1.77 13.58
CA HIS A 161 -1.99 1.05 13.95
C HIS A 161 -3.10 2.04 14.31
N LEU A 162 -4.20 2.00 13.55
CA LEU A 162 -5.44 2.71 13.84
C LEU A 162 -6.55 1.73 14.20
N ASN A 163 -7.44 2.11 15.11
CA ASN A 163 -8.67 1.36 15.37
C ASN A 163 -9.79 1.74 14.40
N LYS A 164 -10.94 1.05 14.52
CA LYS A 164 -12.14 1.30 13.70
C LYS A 164 -12.71 2.72 13.76
N ASP A 165 -12.38 3.47 14.81
CA ASP A 165 -12.84 4.85 15.04
C ASP A 165 -11.77 5.88 14.57
N PHE A 166 -10.74 5.38 13.87
CA PHE A 166 -9.63 6.16 13.33
C PHE A 166 -8.83 6.88 14.42
N GLU A 167 -8.66 6.23 15.57
CA GLU A 167 -7.80 6.70 16.65
C GLU A 167 -6.44 6.02 16.56
N ILE A 168 -5.38 6.78 16.87
CA ILE A 168 -4.00 6.27 16.88
C ILE A 168 -3.82 5.37 18.10
N ILE A 169 -3.66 4.06 17.85
CA ILE A 169 -3.36 3.08 18.88
C ILE A 169 -1.87 3.08 19.20
N GLY A 170 -1.03 3.19 18.18
CA GLY A 170 0.42 3.16 18.35
C GLY A 170 1.13 2.67 17.09
N ARG A 171 2.31 2.12 17.30
CA ARG A 171 3.00 1.29 16.31
C ARG A 171 2.42 -0.11 16.35
N TRP A 172 2.26 -0.75 15.19
CA TRP A 172 1.72 -2.11 15.13
C TRP A 172 2.77 -3.13 15.59
N GLU A 173 4.01 -2.96 15.13
CA GLU A 173 5.11 -3.89 15.31
C GLU A 173 5.75 -3.85 16.71
N ASN A 174 6.25 -5.01 17.14
CA ASN A 174 6.95 -5.20 18.42
C ASN A 174 8.47 -5.25 18.25
N ASP A 175 8.97 -5.73 17.11
CA ASP A 175 10.41 -5.88 16.83
C ASP A 175 10.67 -5.79 15.33
N ILE A 176 11.55 -4.84 14.94
CA ILE A 176 11.95 -4.55 13.56
C ILE A 176 13.42 -4.87 13.30
N THR A 177 14.06 -5.67 14.17
CA THR A 177 15.48 -6.00 14.03
C THR A 177 15.78 -6.55 12.64
N GLY A 178 16.64 -5.84 11.89
CA GLY A 178 17.05 -6.19 10.53
C GLY A 178 16.39 -5.35 9.42
N MET A 179 15.35 -4.57 9.72
CA MET A 179 14.72 -3.65 8.76
C MET A 179 15.45 -2.31 8.72
N ASN A 180 15.82 -1.84 7.53
CA ASN A 180 16.48 -0.54 7.34
C ASN A 180 15.54 0.49 6.72
N PHE A 181 14.63 0.04 5.86
CA PHE A 181 13.64 0.88 5.19
C PHE A 181 12.25 0.24 5.25
N GLY A 182 11.23 1.00 4.86
CA GLY A 182 9.88 0.49 4.63
C GLY A 182 9.33 0.97 3.29
N TYR A 183 8.37 0.24 2.75
CA TYR A 183 7.59 0.65 1.58
C TYR A 183 6.19 0.04 1.63
N ASP A 184 5.99 -1.15 1.04
CA ASP A 184 4.71 -1.83 0.95
C ASP A 184 4.69 -3.03 1.89
N PHE A 185 3.48 -3.52 2.17
CA PHE A 185 3.29 -4.75 2.92
C PHE A 185 1.95 -5.36 2.58
N TRP A 186 1.87 -6.68 2.71
CA TRP A 186 0.60 -7.38 2.75
C TRP A 186 0.77 -8.62 3.62
N TYR A 187 -0.33 -9.30 3.92
CA TYR A 187 -0.40 -10.30 4.97
C TYR A 187 -1.32 -11.44 4.56
N GLN A 188 -1.03 -12.61 5.12
CA GLN A 188 -1.79 -13.83 4.94
C GLN A 188 -2.05 -14.50 6.31
N PRO A 189 -3.20 -14.21 6.97
CA PRO A 189 -3.38 -14.55 8.38
C PRO A 189 -3.47 -16.04 8.66
N ARG A 190 -4.01 -16.85 7.72
CA ARG A 190 -4.11 -18.32 7.87
C ARG A 190 -2.74 -18.99 8.00
N HIS A 191 -1.72 -18.34 7.45
CA HIS A 191 -0.32 -18.81 7.50
C HIS A 191 0.53 -18.08 8.55
N ASN A 192 -0.09 -17.24 9.39
CA ASN A 192 0.61 -16.37 10.35
C ASN A 192 1.72 -15.53 9.70
N MET A 193 1.50 -15.05 8.48
CA MET A 193 2.55 -14.43 7.67
C MET A 193 2.17 -13.00 7.31
N MET A 194 3.15 -12.10 7.36
CA MET A 194 3.14 -10.84 6.63
C MET A 194 4.47 -10.71 5.91
N VAL A 195 4.45 -10.05 4.76
CA VAL A 195 5.66 -9.69 4.00
C VAL A 195 5.65 -8.19 3.81
N SER A 196 6.79 -7.55 4.04
CA SER A 196 7.00 -6.13 3.73
C SER A 196 8.26 -5.93 2.90
N SER A 197 8.29 -4.83 2.16
CA SER A 197 9.39 -4.46 1.27
C SER A 197 10.05 -3.14 1.66
N GLU A 198 11.12 -2.78 0.95
CA GLU A 198 11.98 -1.65 1.24
C GLU A 198 12.10 -0.71 0.03
N TRP A 199 11.94 0.60 0.25
CA TRP A 199 12.29 1.62 -0.74
C TRP A 199 13.47 2.48 -0.30
N ALA A 200 13.22 3.54 0.47
CA ALA A 200 14.24 4.44 0.99
C ALA A 200 13.64 5.30 2.11
N SER A 201 14.49 6.01 2.86
CA SER A 201 14.02 7.00 3.82
C SER A 201 13.46 8.24 3.08
N PRO A 202 12.45 8.93 3.65
CA PRO A 202 11.90 10.17 3.09
C PRO A 202 12.95 11.22 2.74
N ASN A 203 13.96 11.42 3.58
CA ASN A 203 15.05 12.37 3.34
C ASN A 203 15.90 12.02 2.10
N THR A 204 15.89 10.75 1.67
CA THR A 204 16.57 10.30 0.46
C THR A 204 15.72 10.57 -0.78
N PHE A 205 14.45 10.15 -0.80
CA PHE A 205 13.67 10.18 -2.04
C PHE A 205 12.88 11.48 -2.28
N MET A 206 12.52 12.24 -1.24
CA MET A 206 11.71 13.46 -1.41
C MET A 206 12.37 14.56 -2.28
N PRO A 207 13.71 14.74 -2.26
CA PRO A 207 14.41 15.64 -3.18
C PRO A 207 14.40 15.19 -4.65
N GLY A 208 14.16 13.89 -4.90
CA GLY A 208 14.26 13.26 -6.22
C GLY A 208 15.22 12.06 -6.21
N PHE A 209 15.17 11.26 -7.26
CA PHE A 209 16.06 10.11 -7.42
C PHE A 209 17.48 10.55 -7.79
N ASP A 210 18.48 10.01 -7.09
CA ASP A 210 19.91 10.24 -7.36
C ASP A 210 20.67 8.91 -7.46
N LEU A 211 21.56 8.79 -8.44
CA LEU A 211 22.41 7.61 -8.62
C LEU A 211 23.50 7.51 -7.54
N ASP A 212 23.95 8.64 -7.01
CA ASP A 212 24.94 8.65 -5.92
C ASP A 212 24.33 8.03 -4.65
N ASP A 213 23.04 8.27 -4.39
CA ASP A 213 22.31 7.65 -3.27
C ASP A 213 22.18 6.12 -3.43
N VAL A 214 22.06 5.62 -4.67
CA VAL A 214 22.11 4.18 -4.96
C VAL A 214 23.50 3.61 -4.62
N ALA A 215 24.57 4.29 -5.05
CA ALA A 215 25.95 3.87 -4.76
C ALA A 215 26.27 3.90 -3.25
N GLU A 216 25.64 4.81 -2.49
CA GLU A 216 25.72 4.91 -1.04
C GLU A 216 24.82 3.94 -0.28
N ASN A 217 24.05 3.08 -0.99
CA ASN A 217 23.11 2.10 -0.42
C ASN A 217 21.95 2.75 0.37
N LYS A 218 21.48 3.93 -0.03
CA LYS A 218 20.30 4.58 0.58
C LYS A 218 18.96 4.06 0.06
N TYR A 219 19.00 3.10 -0.87
CA TYR A 219 17.85 2.38 -1.37
C TYR A 219 17.88 0.91 -0.90
N GLY A 220 16.70 0.43 -0.53
CA GLY A 220 16.44 -0.92 -0.06
C GLY A 220 16.63 -1.99 -1.11
N ARG A 221 16.86 -3.21 -0.62
CA ARG A 221 17.01 -4.42 -1.45
C ARG A 221 16.48 -5.68 -0.77
N SER A 222 15.78 -5.52 0.34
CA SER A 222 15.36 -6.64 1.16
C SER A 222 13.83 -6.75 1.19
N ILE A 223 13.37 -7.97 1.45
CA ILE A 223 12.02 -8.21 1.92
C ILE A 223 12.06 -8.88 3.30
N HIS A 224 11.05 -8.60 4.11
CA HIS A 224 10.97 -9.06 5.49
C HIS A 224 9.74 -9.96 5.65
N PHE A 225 9.95 -11.17 6.16
CA PHE A 225 8.91 -12.10 6.56
C PHE A 225 8.66 -11.97 8.06
N TRP A 226 7.40 -11.77 8.43
CA TRP A 226 6.99 -11.46 9.78
C TRP A 226 6.15 -12.58 10.38
N ASP A 227 6.40 -12.86 11.66
CA ASP A 227 5.45 -13.53 12.54
C ASP A 227 4.28 -12.57 12.75
N PHE A 228 3.21 -12.75 11.99
CA PHE A 228 2.13 -11.78 11.96
C PHE A 228 1.44 -11.61 13.32
N LYS A 229 1.24 -12.71 14.04
CA LYS A 229 0.60 -12.72 15.36
C LYS A 229 1.47 -12.08 16.43
N ASN A 230 2.77 -12.37 16.44
CA ASN A 230 3.70 -11.79 17.41
C ASN A 230 4.28 -10.44 16.96
N ARG A 231 3.98 -10.00 15.74
CA ARG A 231 4.31 -8.69 15.16
C ARG A 231 5.80 -8.39 15.16
N LYS A 232 6.59 -9.37 14.71
CA LYS A 232 8.06 -9.28 14.68
C LYS A 232 8.62 -9.91 13.42
N ILE A 233 9.77 -9.43 12.96
CA ILE A 233 10.49 -10.04 11.84
C ILE A 233 11.04 -11.40 12.26
N GLU A 234 10.76 -12.44 11.46
CA GLU A 234 11.34 -13.78 11.62
C GLU A 234 12.52 -14.00 10.68
N GLN A 235 12.42 -13.45 9.47
CA GLN A 235 13.42 -13.63 8.43
C GLN A 235 13.49 -12.38 7.57
N THR A 236 14.71 -11.96 7.22
CA THR A 236 14.97 -10.96 6.19
C THR A 236 15.72 -11.64 5.05
N VAL A 237 15.29 -11.37 3.82
CA VAL A 237 15.94 -11.87 2.61
C VAL A 237 16.50 -10.68 1.86
N ASP A 238 17.82 -10.61 1.77
CA ASP A 238 18.53 -9.68 0.88
C ASP A 238 18.46 -10.25 -0.55
N LEU A 239 17.82 -9.51 -1.46
CA LEU A 239 17.64 -9.90 -2.86
C LEU A 239 18.89 -9.59 -3.72
N GLY A 240 19.93 -9.04 -3.11
CA GLY A 240 21.19 -8.71 -3.76
C GLY A 240 21.07 -7.55 -4.75
N ALA A 241 22.04 -7.47 -5.67
CA ALA A 241 22.08 -6.44 -6.71
C ALA A 241 20.93 -6.57 -7.74
N GLU A 242 20.27 -7.73 -7.79
CA GLU A 242 19.15 -8.00 -8.68
C GLU A 242 17.80 -7.60 -8.09
N GLY A 243 17.75 -7.19 -6.82
CA GLY A 243 16.50 -6.81 -6.15
C GLY A 243 16.51 -5.39 -5.60
N LEU A 244 17.09 -4.43 -6.32
CA LEU A 244 17.11 -3.04 -5.90
C LEU A 244 15.72 -2.41 -5.99
N ILE A 245 15.32 -1.73 -4.91
CA ILE A 245 14.03 -1.05 -4.75
C ILE A 245 12.86 -2.04 -4.94
N PRO A 246 12.72 -3.05 -4.05
CA PRO A 246 11.54 -3.90 -4.03
C PRO A 246 10.33 -3.06 -3.59
N LEU A 247 9.38 -2.85 -4.49
CA LEU A 247 8.18 -2.05 -4.23
C LEU A 247 7.01 -2.93 -3.82
N GLU A 248 6.05 -3.13 -4.72
CA GLU A 248 4.74 -3.70 -4.41
C GLU A 248 4.83 -5.20 -4.06
N VAL A 249 4.25 -5.56 -2.93
CA VAL A 249 4.11 -6.93 -2.39
C VAL A 249 2.73 -7.45 -2.76
N ARG A 250 2.65 -8.62 -3.38
CA ARG A 250 1.38 -9.24 -3.78
C ARG A 250 1.34 -10.71 -3.38
N PHE A 251 0.50 -11.08 -2.43
CA PHE A 251 0.19 -12.49 -2.19
C PHE A 251 -0.78 -13.01 -3.26
N HIS A 252 -0.79 -14.32 -3.48
CA HIS A 252 -1.96 -14.98 -4.08
C HIS A 252 -3.23 -14.55 -3.33
N HIS A 253 -4.33 -14.43 -4.06
CA HIS A 253 -5.65 -14.14 -3.50
C HIS A 253 -6.20 -15.34 -2.74
N ASP A 254 -5.83 -16.59 -3.10
CA ASP A 254 -6.17 -17.79 -2.32
C ASP A 254 -5.61 -17.70 -0.87
N PRO A 255 -6.48 -17.60 0.15
CA PRO A 255 -6.06 -17.51 1.55
C PRO A 255 -5.29 -18.73 2.08
N ASP A 256 -5.35 -19.88 1.38
CA ASP A 256 -4.63 -21.12 1.72
C ASP A 256 -3.28 -21.25 0.98
N SER A 257 -2.95 -20.28 0.11
CA SER A 257 -1.65 -20.19 -0.56
C SER A 257 -0.63 -19.43 0.28
N THR A 258 0.61 -19.90 0.22
CA THR A 258 1.79 -19.21 0.80
C THR A 258 2.58 -18.40 -0.23
N HIS A 259 2.12 -18.40 -1.48
CA HIS A 259 2.84 -17.79 -2.58
C HIS A 259 2.62 -16.27 -2.62
N GLY A 260 3.63 -15.55 -3.08
CA GLY A 260 3.47 -14.15 -3.46
C GLY A 260 4.69 -13.59 -4.17
N PHE A 261 4.59 -12.34 -4.60
CA PHE A 261 5.52 -11.71 -5.53
C PHE A 261 5.89 -10.30 -5.10
N VAL A 262 7.12 -9.89 -5.43
CA VAL A 262 7.60 -8.52 -5.27
C VAL A 262 8.32 -8.06 -6.54
N GLY A 263 8.02 -6.84 -6.97
CA GLY A 263 8.70 -6.20 -8.10
C GLY A 263 9.88 -5.37 -7.62
N ALA A 264 11.09 -5.68 -8.09
CA ALA A 264 12.28 -4.87 -7.89
C ALA A 264 12.38 -3.82 -9.00
N THR A 265 12.02 -2.58 -8.69
CA THR A 265 11.82 -1.52 -9.69
C THR A 265 13.09 -1.15 -10.42
N LEU A 266 14.19 -0.92 -9.69
CA LEU A 266 15.43 -0.44 -10.31
C LEU A 266 16.16 -1.55 -11.06
N SER A 267 16.06 -2.79 -10.57
CA SER A 267 16.67 -3.96 -11.20
C SER A 267 15.78 -4.62 -12.27
N SER A 268 14.55 -4.12 -12.50
CA SER A 268 13.62 -4.63 -13.52
C SER A 268 13.23 -6.11 -13.37
N ASN A 269 13.17 -6.62 -12.13
CA ASN A 269 12.95 -8.03 -11.84
C ASN A 269 11.67 -8.29 -11.04
N ILE A 270 11.11 -9.49 -11.15
CA ILE A 270 10.07 -9.97 -10.24
C ILE A 270 10.59 -11.20 -9.50
N PHE A 271 10.48 -11.16 -8.18
CA PHE A 271 10.78 -12.27 -7.29
C PHE A 271 9.48 -12.93 -6.83
N HIS A 272 9.49 -14.25 -6.76
CA HIS A 272 8.43 -15.09 -6.23
C HIS A 272 8.91 -15.71 -4.92
N TRP A 273 8.10 -15.65 -3.87
CA TRP A 273 8.31 -16.41 -2.66
C TRP A 273 7.22 -17.47 -2.46
N TYR A 274 7.58 -18.56 -1.79
CA TYR A 274 6.64 -19.62 -1.38
C TYR A 274 7.25 -20.45 -0.25
N LYS A 275 6.43 -21.28 0.42
CA LYS A 275 6.93 -22.33 1.33
C LYS A 275 7.03 -23.66 0.61
N ASP A 276 8.19 -24.31 0.70
CA ASP A 276 8.39 -25.64 0.12
C ASP A 276 7.75 -26.76 0.96
N ASN A 277 7.91 -28.01 0.53
CA ASN A 277 7.34 -29.18 1.22
C ASN A 277 7.91 -29.39 2.64
N SER A 278 9.07 -28.81 2.96
CA SER A 278 9.67 -28.83 4.29
C SER A 278 9.19 -27.68 5.19
N GLY A 279 8.49 -26.70 4.60
CA GLY A 279 8.02 -25.48 5.25
C GLY A 279 9.04 -24.34 5.21
N GLU A 280 10.15 -24.50 4.49
CA GLU A 280 11.17 -23.47 4.29
C GLU A 280 10.68 -22.41 3.30
N THR A 281 10.90 -21.14 3.62
CA THR A 281 10.61 -20.03 2.72
C THR A 281 11.67 -19.95 1.63
N ILE A 282 11.25 -20.12 0.38
CA ILE A 282 12.07 -19.94 -0.81
C ILE A 282 11.74 -18.59 -1.44
N VAL A 283 12.77 -17.89 -1.95
CA VAL A 283 12.63 -16.66 -2.72
C VAL A 283 13.48 -16.77 -3.97
N GLU A 284 12.88 -16.63 -5.15
CA GLU A 284 13.56 -16.78 -6.43
C GLU A 284 13.16 -15.72 -7.45
N LYS A 285 14.10 -15.30 -8.29
CA LYS A 285 13.83 -14.43 -9.43
C LYS A 285 13.13 -15.23 -10.53
N ILE A 286 11.96 -14.78 -10.98
CA ILE A 286 11.15 -15.49 -11.99
C ILE A 286 10.94 -14.70 -13.28
N ILE A 287 11.06 -13.38 -13.23
CA ILE A 287 10.95 -12.50 -14.41
C ILE A 287 12.12 -11.53 -14.38
N ASP A 288 12.70 -11.32 -15.55
CA ASP A 288 13.81 -10.41 -15.81
C ASP A 288 13.45 -9.62 -17.09
N VAL A 289 13.43 -8.30 -16.98
CA VAL A 289 13.07 -7.40 -18.09
C VAL A 289 14.32 -6.67 -18.57
N GLU A 290 14.79 -7.09 -19.74
CA GLU A 290 15.98 -6.49 -20.37
C GLU A 290 15.80 -4.99 -20.64
N PRO A 291 16.81 -4.16 -20.35
CA PRO A 291 16.76 -2.73 -20.63
C PRO A 291 16.74 -2.48 -22.15
N VAL A 292 16.12 -1.36 -22.55
CA VAL A 292 16.05 -0.95 -23.95
C VAL A 292 17.01 0.20 -24.25
N ASN A 293 17.67 0.14 -25.40
CA ASN A 293 18.47 1.26 -25.87
C ASN A 293 17.55 2.38 -26.35
N VAL A 294 17.64 3.55 -25.71
CA VAL A 294 16.88 4.75 -26.08
C VAL A 294 17.83 5.77 -26.69
N GLU A 295 17.47 6.30 -27.85
CA GLU A 295 18.26 7.33 -28.52
C GLU A 295 18.43 8.56 -27.60
N HIS A 296 19.66 9.06 -27.48
CA HIS A 296 20.06 10.16 -26.59
C HIS A 296 20.06 9.87 -25.08
N PHE A 297 19.82 8.63 -24.64
CA PHE A 297 20.02 8.23 -23.25
C PHE A 297 21.46 7.70 -23.06
N PRO A 298 22.17 8.07 -21.98
CA PRO A 298 23.58 7.72 -21.79
C PRO A 298 23.81 6.23 -21.45
N VAL A 299 22.75 5.51 -21.05
CA VAL A 299 22.76 4.10 -20.67
C VAL A 299 21.49 3.41 -21.19
N PRO A 300 21.49 2.07 -21.37
CA PRO A 300 20.26 1.32 -21.60
C PRO A 300 19.24 1.64 -20.52
N MET A 301 18.01 1.97 -20.92
CA MET A 301 16.94 2.36 -20.00
C MET A 301 16.30 1.10 -19.40
N PRO A 302 16.41 0.87 -18.07
CA PRO A 302 15.77 -0.26 -17.42
C PRO A 302 14.25 -0.12 -17.43
N GLY A 303 13.55 -1.25 -17.36
CA GLY A 303 12.13 -1.24 -17.03
C GLY A 303 11.95 -0.89 -15.55
N LEU A 304 11.11 0.09 -15.23
CA LEU A 304 10.79 0.40 -13.84
C LEU A 304 9.52 -0.35 -13.45
N ILE A 305 9.65 -1.56 -12.89
CA ILE A 305 8.50 -2.36 -12.45
C ILE A 305 7.97 -1.73 -11.17
N THR A 306 6.91 -0.93 -11.28
CA THR A 306 6.32 -0.23 -10.13
C THR A 306 5.14 -0.96 -9.50
N ASP A 307 4.54 -1.94 -10.19
CA ASP A 307 3.38 -2.68 -9.66
C ASP A 307 3.25 -4.07 -10.33
N ILE A 308 2.57 -4.98 -9.63
CA ILE A 308 2.21 -6.33 -10.08
C ILE A 308 0.72 -6.54 -9.78
N LEU A 309 -0.01 -7.08 -10.76
CA LEU A 309 -1.41 -7.50 -10.59
C LEU A 309 -1.51 -9.00 -10.83
N LEU A 310 -2.03 -9.71 -9.83
CA LEU A 310 -2.33 -11.14 -9.93
C LEU A 310 -3.81 -11.32 -10.27
N SER A 311 -4.10 -12.26 -11.17
CA SER A 311 -5.48 -12.63 -11.46
C SER A 311 -6.09 -13.38 -10.27
N MET A 312 -7.39 -13.18 -10.02
CA MET A 312 -8.08 -13.78 -8.86
C MET A 312 -8.37 -15.28 -8.98
N ASP A 313 -7.92 -15.92 -10.06
CA ASP A 313 -8.02 -17.37 -10.31
C ASP A 313 -6.71 -18.12 -9.98
N ASP A 314 -5.89 -17.52 -9.11
CA ASP A 314 -4.63 -18.07 -8.59
C ASP A 314 -4.76 -19.19 -7.54
#